data_AF-A0A6N4DQL5-F1
#
_entry.id   AF-A0A6N4DQL5-F1
#
_cell.length_a   1.000
_cell.length_b   1.000
_cell.length_c   1.000
_cell.angle_alpha   90.00
_cell.angle_beta   90.00
_cell.angle_gamma   90.00
#
_symmetry.space_group_name_H-M   'P 1'
#
loop_
_entity.id
_entity.type
_entity.pdbx_description
1 polymer ?
#
loop_
_entity_poly.entity_id
_entity_poly.type
_entity_poly.pdbx_seq_one_letter_code
_entity_poly.pdbx_strand_id
1 'polypeptide(L)'
;MRHHERVADLFSLLAVVLLFGSIWVAIEFQSEIIAWARANIIVHGSAAILALVLDVFLVILFLNVGSARFSDESDETCFRTFRGRRHGGPSIGTAFGNWLDHMEQVSKKHR
;
A
#
# COMPACT_ATOMS: atom_id res chain seq x y z
N MET A 1 -16.40 -4.59 -21.72
CA MET A 1 -15.06 -4.29 -21.18
C MET A 1 -15.07 -3.40 -19.93
N ARG A 2 -15.98 -2.42 -19.75
CA ARG A 2 -16.07 -1.57 -18.52
C ARG A 2 -16.53 -2.23 -17.20
N HIS A 3 -17.11 -3.43 -17.25
CA HIS A 3 -17.65 -4.09 -16.05
C HIS A 3 -16.56 -4.77 -15.21
N HIS A 4 -15.42 -5.13 -15.82
CA HIS A 4 -14.31 -5.79 -15.12
C HIS A 4 -13.40 -4.79 -14.38
N GLU A 5 -13.30 -3.55 -14.88
CA GLU A 5 -12.56 -2.44 -14.23
C GLU A 5 -13.20 -2.06 -12.89
N ARG A 6 -14.54 -1.91 -12.87
CA ARG A 6 -15.26 -1.57 -11.63
C ARG A 6 -15.09 -2.62 -10.54
N VAL A 7 -15.01 -3.90 -10.93
CA VAL A 7 -14.85 -5.00 -9.96
C VAL A 7 -13.47 -4.93 -9.32
N ALA A 8 -12.41 -4.62 -10.08
CA ALA A 8 -11.05 -4.47 -9.54
C ALA A 8 -10.92 -3.28 -8.58
N ASP A 9 -11.49 -2.12 -8.92
CA ASP A 9 -11.53 -0.96 -8.02
C ASP A 9 -12.33 -1.25 -6.75
N LEU A 10 -13.46 -1.96 -6.87
CA LEU A 10 -14.23 -2.40 -5.71
C LEU A 10 -13.43 -3.34 -4.80
N PHE A 11 -12.63 -4.26 -5.37
CA PHE A 11 -11.77 -5.13 -4.56
C PHE A 11 -10.67 -4.37 -3.83
N SER A 12 -10.04 -3.38 -4.47
CA SER A 12 -9.06 -2.51 -3.82
C SER A 12 -9.70 -1.70 -2.68
N LEU A 13 -10.86 -1.09 -2.93
CA LEU A 13 -11.62 -0.39 -1.90
C LEU A 13 -12.04 -1.32 -0.75
N LEU A 14 -12.46 -2.55 -1.08
CA LEU A 14 -12.84 -3.55 -0.09
C LEU A 14 -11.65 -3.98 0.77
N ALA A 15 -10.44 -4.07 0.19
CA ALA A 15 -9.21 -4.32 0.95
C ALA A 15 -8.93 -3.20 1.96
N VAL A 16 -9.08 -1.94 1.54
CA VAL A 16 -8.90 -0.76 2.40
C VAL A 16 -9.94 -0.75 3.51
N VAL A 17 -11.22 -0.96 3.17
CA VAL A 17 -12.31 -1.03 4.16
C VAL A 17 -12.10 -2.18 5.15
N LEU A 18 -11.65 -3.34 4.68
CA LEU A 18 -11.35 -4.49 5.53
C LEU A 18 -10.23 -4.15 6.52
N LEU A 19 -9.13 -3.56 6.04
CA LEU A 19 -8.00 -3.16 6.87
C LEU A 19 -8.37 -2.12 7.93
N PHE A 20 -9.03 -1.04 7.52
CA PHE A 20 -9.43 0.01 8.47
C PHE A 20 -10.53 -0.48 9.41
N GLY A 21 -11.45 -1.31 8.92
CA GLY A 21 -12.49 -1.94 9.73
C GLY A 21 -11.91 -2.89 10.78
N SER A 22 -10.93 -3.72 10.41
CA SER A 22 -10.29 -4.65 11.34
C SER A 22 -9.48 -3.92 12.42
N ILE A 23 -8.77 -2.86 12.05
CA ILE A 23 -8.08 -1.97 13.01
C ILE A 23 -9.09 -1.31 13.96
N TRP A 24 -10.18 -0.76 13.42
CA TRP A 24 -11.22 -0.12 14.23
C TRP A 24 -11.82 -1.08 15.25
N VAL A 25 -12.24 -2.27 14.80
CA VAL A 25 -12.80 -3.31 15.67
C VAL A 25 -11.78 -3.75 16.73
N ALA A 26 -10.51 -3.91 16.35
CA ALA A 26 -9.46 -4.30 17.30
C ALA A 26 -9.28 -3.25 18.41
N ILE A 27 -9.35 -1.96 18.08
CA ILE A 27 -9.23 -0.87 19.07
C ILE A 27 -10.47 -0.81 19.97
N GLU A 28 -11.65 -0.83 19.38
CA GLU A 28 -12.93 -0.70 20.09
C GLU A 28 -13.16 -1.87 21.05
N PHE A 29 -12.86 -3.10 20.62
CA PHE A 29 -13.16 -4.32 21.36
C PHE A 29 -11.93 -4.96 22.03
N GLN A 30 -10.81 -4.25 22.15
CA GLN A 30 -9.56 -4.80 22.69
C GLN A 30 -9.74 -5.49 24.06
N SER A 31 -10.53 -4.91 24.96
CA SER A 31 -10.75 -5.44 26.31
C SER A 31 -11.52 -6.76 26.29
N GLU A 32 -12.59 -6.82 25.51
CA GLU A 32 -13.43 -8.01 25.33
C GLU A 32 -12.67 -9.12 24.62
N ILE A 33 -11.89 -8.79 23.58
CA ILE A 33 -11.05 -9.73 22.85
C ILE A 33 -10.01 -10.35 23.78
N ILE A 34 -9.34 -9.56 24.61
CA ILE A 34 -8.33 -10.05 25.56
C ILE A 34 -8.99 -10.90 26.66
N ALA A 35 -10.13 -10.47 27.19
CA ALA A 35 -10.87 -11.23 28.19
C ALA A 35 -11.32 -12.59 27.63
N TRP A 36 -11.86 -12.62 26.42
CA TRP A 36 -12.27 -13.82 25.71
C TRP A 36 -11.07 -14.74 25.41
N ALA A 37 -9.95 -14.19 24.94
CA ALA A 37 -8.73 -14.96 24.67
C ALA A 37 -8.17 -15.60 25.94
N ARG A 38 -8.24 -14.91 27.09
CA ARG A 38 -7.76 -15.44 28.38
C ARG A 38 -8.64 -16.56 28.94
N ALA A 39 -9.92 -16.62 28.58
CA ALA A 39 -10.83 -17.66 29.07
C ALA A 39 -10.38 -19.07 28.64
N ASN A 40 -9.80 -19.22 27.45
CA ASN A 40 -9.20 -20.48 27.01
C ASN A 40 -8.11 -20.22 25.97
N ILE A 41 -6.89 -19.93 26.44
CA ILE A 41 -5.82 -19.37 25.60
C ILE A 41 -5.38 -20.30 24.47
N ILE A 42 -5.49 -21.61 24.65
CA ILE A 42 -5.10 -22.59 23.61
C ILE A 42 -6.07 -22.51 22.43
N VAL A 43 -7.38 -22.50 22.70
CA VAL A 43 -8.41 -22.50 21.65
C VAL A 43 -8.67 -21.09 21.12
N HIS A 44 -8.93 -20.13 22.00
CA HIS A 44 -9.26 -18.75 21.60
C HIS A 44 -8.03 -17.99 21.09
N GLY A 45 -6.84 -18.24 21.66
CA GLY A 45 -5.60 -17.63 21.17
C GLY A 45 -5.23 -18.13 19.77
N SER A 46 -5.32 -19.45 19.52
CA SER A 46 -5.09 -19.99 18.17
C SER A 46 -6.14 -19.53 17.16
N ALA A 47 -7.41 -19.44 17.57
CA ALA A 47 -8.48 -18.88 16.74
C ALA A 47 -8.22 -17.40 16.40
N ALA A 48 -7.75 -16.58 17.35
CA ALA A 48 -7.40 -15.18 17.11
C ALA A 48 -6.23 -15.04 16.13
N ILE A 49 -5.20 -15.89 16.26
CA ILE A 49 -4.07 -15.91 15.33
C ILE A 49 -4.54 -16.30 13.93
N LEU A 50 -5.37 -17.34 13.80
CA LEU A 50 -5.95 -17.74 12.51
C LEU A 50 -6.79 -16.62 11.89
N ALA A 51 -7.58 -15.91 12.68
CA ALA A 51 -8.36 -14.77 12.22
C ALA A 51 -7.47 -13.64 11.69
N LEU A 52 -6.37 -13.31 12.39
CA LEU A 52 -5.39 -12.31 11.94
C LEU A 52 -4.69 -12.73 10.64
N VAL A 53 -4.26 -14.00 10.54
CA VAL A 53 -3.64 -14.52 9.31
C VAL A 53 -4.61 -14.45 8.14
N LEU A 54 -5.87 -14.83 8.35
CA LEU A 54 -6.91 -14.77 7.35
C LEU A 54 -7.22 -13.33 6.93
N ASP A 55 -7.28 -12.38 7.87
CA ASP A 55 -7.47 -10.95 7.58
C ASP A 55 -6.36 -10.41 6.67
N VAL A 56 -5.10 -10.62 7.05
CA VAL A 56 -3.94 -10.21 6.26
C VAL A 56 -3.93 -10.89 4.88
N PHE A 57 -4.24 -12.19 4.83
CA PHE A 57 -4.36 -12.92 3.58
C PHE A 57 -5.43 -12.32 2.66
N LEU A 58 -6.61 -11.97 3.19
CA LEU A 58 -7.68 -11.35 2.43
C LEU A 58 -7.30 -9.95 1.92
N VAL A 59 -6.67 -9.12 2.76
CA VAL A 59 -6.15 -7.82 2.33
C VAL A 59 -5.20 -7.99 1.14
N ILE A 60 -4.22 -8.88 1.26
CA ILE A 60 -3.24 -9.15 0.20
C ILE A 60 -3.91 -9.71 -1.05
N LEU A 61 -4.85 -10.63 -0.90
CA LEU A 61 -5.60 -11.22 -2.01
C LEU A 61 -6.38 -10.14 -2.77
N PHE A 62 -7.12 -9.30 -2.07
CA PHE A 62 -7.90 -8.24 -2.68
C PHE A 62 -7.03 -7.16 -3.34
N LEU A 63 -5.89 -6.83 -2.74
CA LEU A 63 -4.90 -5.93 -3.34
C LEU A 63 -4.30 -6.54 -4.62
N ASN A 64 -3.96 -7.83 -4.62
CA ASN A 64 -3.41 -8.50 -5.81
C ASN A 64 -4.45 -8.62 -6.93
N VAL A 65 -5.71 -8.93 -6.60
CA VAL A 65 -6.81 -8.96 -7.58
C VAL A 65 -7.07 -7.57 -8.15
N GLY A 66 -6.99 -6.52 -7.32
CA GLY A 66 -7.08 -5.13 -7.76
C GLY A 66 -5.88 -4.67 -8.60
N SER A 67 -4.67 -5.13 -8.29
CA SER A 67 -3.42 -4.69 -8.96
C SER A 67 -3.14 -5.42 -10.28
N ALA A 68 -3.61 -6.67 -10.45
CA ALA A 68 -3.34 -7.51 -11.62
C ALA A 68 -3.81 -6.92 -12.97
N ARG A 69 -4.69 -5.91 -12.98
CA ARG A 69 -5.06 -5.18 -14.21
C ARG A 69 -4.16 -3.98 -14.53
N PHE A 70 -3.44 -3.43 -13.55
CA PHE A 70 -2.44 -2.41 -13.85
C PHE A 70 -1.24 -3.01 -14.59
N SER A 71 -0.91 -4.28 -14.40
CA SER A 71 0.22 -4.90 -15.11
C SER A 71 -0.04 -5.19 -16.60
N ASP A 72 -1.28 -5.44 -17.01
CA ASP A 72 -1.59 -5.89 -18.39
C ASP A 72 -2.05 -4.77 -19.35
N GLU A 73 -2.55 -3.63 -18.85
CA GLU A 73 -2.99 -2.52 -19.72
C GLU A 73 -2.26 -1.19 -19.48
N SER A 74 -1.50 -1.04 -18.37
CA SER A 74 -1.06 0.30 -17.92
C SER A 74 0.34 0.73 -18.35
N ASP A 75 1.14 -0.12 -18.99
CA ASP A 75 2.45 0.30 -19.52
C ASP A 75 2.32 1.35 -20.65
N GLU A 76 1.18 1.44 -21.34
CA GLU A 76 0.98 2.43 -22.41
C GLU A 76 0.03 3.60 -22.07
N THR A 77 -0.82 3.48 -21.05
CA THR A 77 -1.82 4.53 -20.72
C THR A 77 -1.55 5.31 -19.44
N CYS A 78 -0.79 4.75 -18.49
CA CYS A 78 -0.46 5.46 -17.23
C CYS A 78 0.46 6.68 -17.44
N PHE A 79 1.16 6.75 -18.58
CA PHE A 79 1.98 7.90 -18.96
C PHE A 79 1.25 8.99 -19.76
N ARG A 80 -0.05 8.87 -20.04
CA ARG A 80 -0.80 9.88 -20.82
C ARG A 80 -1.40 11.02 -19.99
N THR A 81 -1.32 10.98 -18.66
CA THR A 81 -1.81 12.06 -17.79
C THR A 81 -0.88 13.27 -17.69
N PHE A 82 0.33 13.19 -18.26
CA PHE A 82 1.19 14.37 -18.50
C PHE A 82 1.39 14.61 -19.99
N ARG A 83 0.40 15.25 -20.61
CA ARG A 83 0.47 15.75 -21.98
C ARG A 83 1.31 17.03 -22.01
N GLY A 84 2.63 16.91 -21.85
CA GLY A 84 3.52 18.08 -21.91
C GLY A 84 4.98 17.80 -21.63
N ARG A 85 5.77 17.76 -22.71
CA ARG A 85 7.20 18.16 -22.75
C ARG A 85 8.24 17.14 -22.25
N ARG A 86 8.30 15.94 -22.84
CA ARG A 86 9.55 15.15 -22.89
C ARG A 86 10.50 15.72 -23.96
N HIS A 87 11.24 16.77 -23.59
CA HIS A 87 12.59 16.96 -24.10
C HIS A 87 13.52 16.72 -22.90
N GLY A 88 14.28 15.62 -22.96
CA GLY A 88 15.43 15.30 -22.10
C GLY A 88 15.34 15.76 -20.64
N GLY A 89 14.66 15.00 -19.79
CA GLY A 89 14.88 15.12 -18.35
C GLY A 89 16.33 14.72 -18.02
N PRO A 90 17.06 15.47 -17.18
CA PRO A 90 18.45 15.18 -16.89
C PRO A 90 18.54 13.80 -16.26
N SER A 91 19.47 12.99 -16.76
CA SER A 91 19.75 11.66 -16.21
C SER A 91 19.95 11.76 -14.69
N ILE A 92 19.53 10.73 -13.95
CA ILE A 92 19.71 10.66 -12.49
C ILE A 92 21.16 10.98 -12.10
N GLY A 93 22.14 10.61 -12.93
CA GLY A 93 23.56 10.97 -12.75
C GLY A 93 23.83 12.48 -12.77
N THR A 94 23.26 13.22 -13.72
CA THR A 94 23.38 14.70 -13.78
C THR A 94 22.66 15.42 -12.64
N ALA A 95 21.53 14.89 -12.18
CA ALA A 95 20.83 15.45 -11.01
C ALA A 95 21.62 15.23 -9.72
N PHE A 96 22.21 14.03 -9.56
CA PHE A 96 23.04 13.71 -8.40
C PHE A 96 24.35 14.50 -8.40
N GLY A 97 24.97 14.66 -9.57
CA GLY A 97 26.15 15.52 -9.75
C GLY A 97 25.87 16.96 -9.33
N ASN A 98 24.79 17.57 -9.84
CA ASN A 98 24.41 18.92 -9.44
C ASN A 98 24.05 19.05 -7.95
N TRP A 99 23.46 18.01 -7.34
CA TRP A 99 23.20 18.00 -5.91
C TRP A 99 24.47 17.91 -5.07
N LEU A 100 25.43 17.08 -5.49
CA LEU A 100 26.73 16.95 -4.83
C LEU A 100 27.53 18.25 -4.89
N ASP A 101 27.56 18.90 -6.06
CA ASP A 101 28.21 20.20 -6.27
C ASP A 101 27.57 21.30 -5.42
N HIS A 102 26.24 21.25 -5.27
CA HIS A 102 25.51 22.16 -4.39
C HIS A 102 25.86 21.93 -2.91
N MET A 103 25.97 20.69 -2.47
CA MET A 103 26.38 20.35 -1.10
C MET A 103 27.82 20.77 -0.81
N GLU A 104 28.73 20.66 -1.77
CA GLU A 104 30.12 21.10 -1.61
C GLU A 104 30.22 22.64 -1.48
N GLN A 105 29.42 23.39 -2.24
CA GLN A 105 29.36 24.85 -2.11
C GLN A 105 28.74 25.30 -0.78
N VAL A 106 27.70 24.61 -0.29
CA VAL A 106 27.09 24.92 1.01
C VAL A 106 28.06 24.62 2.17
N SER A 107 28.84 23.54 2.07
CA SER A 107 29.85 23.19 3.07
C SER A 107 30.99 24.22 3.15
N LYS A 108 31.35 24.88 2.04
CA LYS A 108 32.39 25.94 2.03
C LYS A 108 31.91 27.27 2.61
N LYS A 109 30.59 27.51 2.67
CA LYS A 109 30.00 28.76 3.20
C LYS A 109 29.89 28.78 4.74
N HIS A 110 30.06 27.63 5.39
CA HIS A 110 29.97 27.47 6.85
C HIS A 110 31.32 27.36 7.57
N ARG A 111 32.43 27.55 6.86
CA ARG A 111 33.78 27.66 7.44
C ARG A 111 34.34 29.05 7.18
#